data_AF-A0AA35RL35-F1
#
_entry.id   AF-A0AA35RL35-F1
#
_cell.length_a   1.000
_cell.length_b   1.000
_cell.length_c   1.000
_cell.angle_alpha   90.00
_cell.angle_beta   90.00
_cell.angle_gamma   90.00
#
_symmetry.space_group_name_H-M   'P 1'
#
loop_
_entity.id
_entity.type
_entity.pdbx_description
1 polymer ?
#
loop_
_entity_poly.entity_id
_entity_poly.type
_entity_poly.pdbx_seq_one_letter_code
_entity_poly.pdbx_strand_id
1 'polypeptide(L)'
;MRLATAPGNDPSEECWQPLVDASDEHYIRAFKSFSSFIAVEERIDGLDHVRLIGKSGESIYVQFPESAYTVGLDTNPEFQTDNLRLEYSSMVTPTTVFDYQVESAELEIRGSESATDPQRLRCLGLICTSTATALMASLSAIPPSFSTTRLSLLDRGFIFAIAHIRGGDDLGYHWYEAGKLDRRTNTFNDFVDAARYLVQEGYGSEGHIAIAGGSAGGQLMGAVVNQAPELWGAVAAHVPFVDALNTMLDDTLPLTPIEWPEWGNPIEDKDAFDCIRSYSPYDQLMPRDYPPILVTAGLNDPRVTYWEPAKSGRYDRLYEVAEEYAFMLTSMGLSQ
;
A
#
# COMPACT_ATOMS: atom_id res chain seq x y z
N MET A 1 -14.92 12.27 -4.48
CA MET A 1 -15.92 11.64 -5.38
C MET A 1 -17.30 11.87 -4.79
N ARG A 2 -18.37 11.95 -5.60
CA ARG A 2 -19.77 12.04 -5.14
C ARG A 2 -20.61 10.94 -5.78
N LEU A 3 -21.71 10.55 -5.13
CA LEU A 3 -22.73 9.68 -5.71
C LEU A 3 -24.01 10.49 -5.96
N ALA A 4 -24.61 10.32 -7.13
CA ALA A 4 -25.86 10.98 -7.50
C ALA A 4 -26.83 9.99 -8.14
N THR A 5 -28.11 10.31 -8.08
CA THR A 5 -29.19 9.61 -8.78
C THR A 5 -29.70 10.45 -9.94
N ALA A 6 -30.17 9.81 -11.00
CA ALA A 6 -30.80 10.47 -12.13
C ALA A 6 -32.01 9.66 -12.62
N PRO A 7 -33.04 10.30 -13.21
CA PRO A 7 -34.14 9.58 -13.85
C PRO A 7 -33.64 8.66 -14.96
N GLY A 8 -34.10 7.41 -15.01
CA GLY A 8 -33.67 6.45 -16.05
C GLY A 8 -34.07 6.85 -17.47
N ASN A 9 -35.10 7.70 -17.61
CA ASN A 9 -35.54 8.26 -18.88
C ASN A 9 -34.83 9.58 -19.25
N ASP A 10 -34.04 10.17 -18.34
CA ASP A 10 -33.26 11.38 -18.58
C ASP A 10 -32.02 11.40 -17.65
N PRO A 11 -30.90 10.74 -18.06
CA PRO A 11 -29.69 10.64 -17.24
C PRO A 11 -28.76 11.86 -17.36
N SER A 12 -29.25 12.97 -17.93
CA SER A 12 -28.47 14.20 -18.12
C SER A 12 -27.98 14.78 -16.79
N GLU A 13 -26.81 15.45 -16.80
CA GLU A 13 -26.17 15.98 -15.59
C GLU A 13 -27.07 17.01 -14.87
N GLU A 14 -27.88 17.74 -15.63
CA GLU A 14 -28.87 18.70 -15.11
C GLU A 14 -29.95 18.04 -14.25
N CYS A 15 -30.19 16.75 -14.45
CA CYS A 15 -31.16 15.96 -13.71
C CYS A 15 -30.55 15.18 -12.53
N TRP A 16 -29.24 15.30 -12.29
CA TRP A 16 -28.58 14.62 -11.18
C TRP A 16 -29.01 15.20 -9.84
N GLN A 17 -29.43 14.31 -8.94
CA GLN A 17 -29.74 14.62 -7.55
C GLN A 17 -28.67 14.00 -6.65
N PRO A 18 -27.99 14.79 -5.80
CA PRO A 18 -26.99 14.26 -4.87
C PRO A 18 -27.58 13.17 -3.97
N LEU A 19 -26.83 12.09 -3.80
CA LEU A 19 -27.13 11.00 -2.87
C LEU A 19 -26.05 10.87 -1.78
N VAL A 20 -24.79 11.00 -2.18
CA VAL A 20 -23.64 11.11 -1.27
C VAL A 20 -22.78 12.26 -1.75
N ASP A 21 -22.63 13.28 -0.92
CA ASP A 21 -21.81 14.44 -1.24
C ASP A 21 -20.33 14.08 -1.29
N ALA A 22 -19.56 14.93 -1.98
CA ALA A 22 -18.11 14.81 -1.93
C ALA A 22 -17.60 15.17 -0.53
N SER A 23 -16.67 14.36 -0.02
CA SER A 23 -16.04 14.56 1.28
C SER A 23 -14.56 14.23 1.18
N ASP A 24 -13.76 14.98 1.95
CA ASP A 24 -12.34 14.68 2.17
C ASP A 24 -12.16 13.62 3.28
N GLU A 25 -13.21 13.35 4.07
CA GLU A 25 -13.22 12.37 5.16
C GLU A 25 -13.83 11.02 4.72
N HIS A 26 -14.83 11.05 3.83
CA HIS A 26 -15.53 9.87 3.33
C HIS A 26 -15.13 9.58 1.87
N TYR A 27 -14.11 8.75 1.68
CA TYR A 27 -13.60 8.42 0.37
C TYR A 27 -14.32 7.22 -0.25
N ILE A 28 -15.29 7.47 -1.14
CA ILE A 28 -16.05 6.42 -1.83
C ILE A 28 -15.12 5.56 -2.71
N ARG A 29 -15.15 4.25 -2.48
CA ARG A 29 -14.39 3.21 -3.20
C ARG A 29 -15.24 2.46 -4.23
N ALA A 30 -16.46 2.10 -3.83
CA ALA A 30 -17.40 1.38 -4.68
C ALA A 30 -18.84 1.57 -4.18
N PHE A 31 -19.83 1.17 -4.99
CA PHE A 31 -21.21 1.04 -4.53
C PHE A 31 -21.94 -0.06 -5.30
N LYS A 32 -22.99 -0.61 -4.70
CA LYS A 32 -23.94 -1.56 -5.31
C LYS A 32 -25.36 -1.18 -4.95
N SER A 33 -26.26 -1.22 -5.94
CA SER A 33 -27.66 -0.88 -5.77
C SER A 33 -28.52 -2.13 -5.72
N PHE A 34 -29.41 -2.21 -4.74
CA PHE A 34 -30.38 -3.28 -4.55
C PHE A 34 -31.81 -2.73 -4.60
N SER A 35 -32.79 -3.64 -4.58
CA SER A 35 -34.19 -3.26 -4.68
C SER A 35 -34.67 -2.39 -3.50
N SER A 36 -34.04 -2.50 -2.32
CA SER A 36 -34.43 -1.85 -1.07
C SER A 36 -33.38 -0.91 -0.46
N PHE A 37 -32.10 -1.01 -0.87
CA PHE A 37 -31.00 -0.20 -0.33
C PHE A 37 -29.86 -0.02 -1.35
N ILE A 38 -28.93 0.88 -1.04
CA ILE A 38 -27.65 1.05 -1.74
C ILE A 38 -26.54 0.77 -0.73
N ALA A 39 -25.63 -0.15 -1.06
CA ALA A 39 -24.42 -0.38 -0.29
C ALA A 39 -23.29 0.46 -0.87
N VAL A 40 -22.62 1.26 -0.04
CA VAL A 40 -21.48 2.10 -0.39
C VAL A 40 -20.28 1.59 0.38
N GLU A 41 -19.22 1.23 -0.35
CA GLU A 41 -17.89 1.00 0.21
C GLU A 41 -17.17 2.34 0.22
N GLU A 42 -16.76 2.79 1.41
CA GLU A 42 -16.08 4.06 1.60
C GLU A 42 -14.96 3.89 2.62
N ARG A 43 -13.90 4.68 2.47
CA ARG A 43 -12.78 4.72 3.41
C ARG A 43 -12.88 5.94 4.31
N ILE A 44 -12.75 5.72 5.61
CA ILE A 44 -12.82 6.75 6.65
C ILE A 44 -11.64 6.49 7.58
N ASP A 45 -10.82 7.52 7.84
CA ASP A 45 -9.63 7.44 8.71
C ASP A 45 -8.70 6.23 8.41
N GLY A 46 -8.54 5.88 7.13
CA GLY A 46 -7.68 4.77 6.70
C GLY A 46 -8.34 3.40 6.65
N LEU A 47 -9.58 3.25 7.14
CA LEU A 47 -10.28 1.97 7.21
C LEU A 47 -11.42 1.91 6.21
N ASP A 48 -11.59 0.75 5.58
CA ASP A 48 -12.74 0.49 4.71
C ASP A 48 -14.00 0.27 5.56
N HIS A 49 -15.10 0.84 5.13
CA HIS A 49 -16.41 0.76 5.75
C HIS A 49 -17.48 0.45 4.71
N VAL A 50 -18.53 -0.25 5.13
CA VAL A 50 -19.73 -0.45 4.33
C VAL A 50 -20.89 0.30 4.95
N ARG A 51 -21.39 1.29 4.23
CA ARG A 51 -22.60 2.05 4.58
C ARG A 51 -23.78 1.58 3.74
N LEU A 52 -24.89 1.27 4.39
CA LEU A 52 -26.16 1.00 3.73
C LEU A 52 -27.01 2.26 3.76
N ILE A 53 -27.57 2.63 2.61
CA ILE A 53 -28.48 3.76 2.44
C ILE A 53 -29.83 3.20 2.00
N GLY A 54 -30.84 3.33 2.86
CA GLY A 54 -32.20 2.90 2.54
C GLY A 54 -32.95 3.92 1.68
N LYS A 55 -34.13 3.54 1.17
CA LYS A 55 -34.92 4.36 0.25
C LYS A 55 -35.40 5.70 0.83
N SER A 56 -35.60 5.78 2.15
CA SER A 56 -35.98 7.02 2.82
C SER A 56 -34.78 7.89 3.22
N GLY A 57 -33.55 7.49 2.87
CA GLY A 57 -32.32 8.23 3.14
C GLY A 57 -31.70 7.92 4.51
N GLU A 58 -32.31 7.04 5.31
CA GLU A 58 -31.67 6.47 6.49
C GLU A 58 -30.37 5.75 6.08
N SER A 59 -29.35 5.86 6.91
CA SER A 59 -28.09 5.15 6.67
C SER A 59 -27.52 4.53 7.92
N ILE A 60 -26.90 3.36 7.75
CA ILE A 60 -26.26 2.59 8.81
C ILE A 60 -24.92 2.05 8.33
N TYR A 61 -23.94 1.98 9.23
CA TYR A 61 -22.66 1.32 8.97
C TYR A 61 -22.70 -0.11 9.49
N VAL A 62 -22.27 -1.06 8.66
CA VAL A 62 -22.03 -2.44 9.09
C VAL A 62 -20.89 -2.43 10.13
N GLN A 63 -21.12 -3.07 11.28
CA GLN A 63 -20.17 -3.10 12.39
C GLN A 63 -19.29 -4.36 12.31
N PHE A 64 -18.00 -4.18 12.55
CA PHE A 64 -17.02 -5.26 12.60
C PHE A 64 -16.34 -5.31 13.97
N PRO A 65 -15.91 -6.50 14.44
CA PRO A 65 -15.43 -6.67 15.81
C PRO A 65 -14.02 -6.09 16.06
N GLU A 66 -13.23 -5.91 15.01
CA GLU A 66 -11.82 -5.49 15.12
C GLU A 66 -11.67 -3.99 14.83
N SER A 67 -10.68 -3.34 15.45
CA SER A 67 -10.42 -1.92 15.27
C SER A 67 -9.59 -1.60 14.02
N ALA A 68 -8.94 -2.59 13.41
CA ALA A 68 -8.17 -2.47 12.18
C ALA A 68 -8.48 -3.67 11.28
N TYR A 69 -9.06 -3.41 10.12
CA TYR A 69 -9.53 -4.42 9.18
C TYR A 69 -9.67 -3.80 7.78
N THR A 70 -9.94 -4.65 6.80
CA THR A 70 -10.45 -4.24 5.49
C THR A 70 -11.73 -5.01 5.21
N VAL A 71 -12.66 -4.36 4.51
CA VAL A 71 -13.92 -4.95 4.06
C VAL A 71 -14.22 -4.45 2.66
N GLY A 72 -14.74 -5.31 1.80
CA GLY A 72 -15.17 -4.96 0.45
C GLY A 72 -16.51 -5.57 0.08
N LEU A 73 -17.18 -4.95 -0.90
CA LEU A 73 -18.43 -5.48 -1.47
C LEU A 73 -18.13 -6.63 -2.44
N ASP A 74 -18.53 -7.85 -2.08
CA ASP A 74 -18.33 -9.05 -2.91
C ASP A 74 -19.57 -9.33 -3.79
N THR A 75 -19.52 -10.35 -4.63
CA THR A 75 -20.50 -10.67 -5.67
C THR A 75 -21.87 -10.99 -5.07
N ASN A 76 -22.85 -10.14 -5.37
CA ASN A 76 -24.26 -10.32 -5.05
C ASN A 76 -25.09 -10.25 -6.35
N PRO A 77 -25.40 -11.40 -6.98
CA PRO A 77 -26.10 -11.40 -8.27
C PRO A 77 -27.60 -11.07 -8.15
N GLU A 78 -28.21 -11.34 -6.99
CA GLU A 78 -29.64 -11.14 -6.77
C GLU A 78 -29.95 -9.67 -6.44
N PHE A 79 -30.70 -8.99 -7.31
CA PHE A 79 -31.10 -7.59 -7.10
C PHE A 79 -32.15 -7.44 -5.99
N GLN A 80 -33.05 -8.42 -5.87
CA GLN A 80 -34.06 -8.47 -4.82
C GLN A 80 -33.56 -9.39 -3.70
N THR A 81 -32.81 -8.81 -2.77
CA THR A 81 -32.18 -9.54 -1.67
C THR A 81 -32.13 -8.66 -0.43
N ASP A 82 -32.21 -9.29 0.74
CA ASP A 82 -31.90 -8.67 2.03
C ASP A 82 -30.54 -9.13 2.57
N ASN A 83 -29.80 -9.91 1.76
CA ASN A 83 -28.45 -10.41 2.05
C ASN A 83 -27.41 -9.63 1.25
N LEU A 84 -26.46 -9.00 1.93
CA LEU A 84 -25.28 -8.37 1.34
C LEU A 84 -24.04 -9.25 1.57
N ARG A 85 -23.29 -9.57 0.52
CA ARG A 85 -22.09 -10.39 0.63
C ARG A 85 -20.87 -9.48 0.76
N LEU A 86 -20.07 -9.76 1.79
CA LEU A 86 -18.92 -8.98 2.17
C LEU A 86 -17.70 -9.88 2.26
N GLU A 87 -16.59 -9.41 1.70
CA GLU A 87 -15.27 -9.98 1.95
C GLU A 87 -14.60 -9.16 3.05
N TYR A 88 -14.17 -9.84 4.12
CA TYR A 88 -13.57 -9.22 5.30
C TYR A 88 -12.23 -9.87 5.61
N SER A 89 -11.25 -9.07 6.01
CA SER A 89 -9.95 -9.57 6.46
C SER A 89 -9.35 -8.60 7.47
N SER A 90 -8.51 -9.11 8.36
CA SER A 90 -7.68 -8.28 9.24
C SER A 90 -6.29 -8.89 9.37
N MET A 91 -5.35 -8.20 10.01
CA MET A 91 -4.01 -8.76 10.24
C MET A 91 -4.02 -10.06 11.06
N VAL A 92 -5.13 -10.39 11.73
CA VAL A 92 -5.26 -11.61 12.55
C VAL A 92 -6.44 -12.49 12.17
N THR A 93 -7.35 -11.99 11.33
CA THR A 93 -8.50 -12.74 10.81
C THR A 93 -8.29 -13.03 9.33
N PRO A 94 -8.15 -14.32 8.95
CA PRO A 94 -8.08 -14.73 7.54
C PRO A 94 -9.25 -14.20 6.74
N THR A 95 -9.06 -14.07 5.42
CA THR A 95 -10.12 -13.63 4.52
C THR A 95 -11.37 -14.49 4.73
N THR A 96 -12.46 -13.82 5.09
CA THR A 96 -13.72 -14.43 5.50
C THR A 96 -14.84 -13.78 4.72
N VAL A 97 -15.67 -14.62 4.11
CA VAL A 97 -16.86 -14.20 3.38
C VAL A 97 -18.04 -14.24 4.34
N PHE A 98 -18.70 -13.11 4.49
CA PHE A 98 -19.92 -12.96 5.27
C PHE A 98 -21.12 -12.71 4.36
N ASP A 99 -22.28 -13.25 4.74
CA ASP A 99 -23.57 -12.69 4.34
C ASP A 99 -24.09 -11.84 5.50
N TYR A 100 -24.24 -10.54 5.26
CA TYR A 100 -24.87 -9.59 6.18
C TYR A 100 -26.37 -9.51 5.91
N GLN A 101 -27.17 -9.81 6.93
CA GLN A 101 -28.62 -9.68 6.93
C GLN A 101 -29.01 -8.23 7.20
N VAL A 102 -29.59 -7.54 6.21
CA VAL A 102 -29.85 -6.09 6.29
C VAL A 102 -30.89 -5.75 7.36
N GLU A 103 -31.94 -6.58 7.54
CA GLU A 103 -33.01 -6.32 8.50
C GLU A 103 -32.59 -6.63 9.95
N SER A 104 -31.93 -7.76 10.20
CA SER A 104 -31.51 -8.17 11.55
C SER A 104 -30.17 -7.60 12.00
N ALA A 105 -29.39 -7.03 11.07
CA ALA A 105 -28.01 -6.58 11.27
C ALA A 105 -27.05 -7.71 11.72
N GLU A 106 -27.31 -8.94 11.29
CA GLU A 106 -26.50 -10.11 11.64
C GLU A 106 -25.50 -10.47 10.53
N LEU A 107 -24.27 -10.84 10.94
CA LEU A 107 -23.24 -11.38 10.05
C LEU A 107 -23.22 -12.91 10.15
N GLU A 108 -23.46 -13.59 9.03
CA GLU A 108 -23.36 -15.03 8.90
C GLU A 108 -22.12 -15.43 8.08
N ILE A 109 -21.25 -16.27 8.63
CA ILE A 109 -20.06 -16.75 7.92
C ILE A 109 -20.48 -17.72 6.82
N ARG A 110 -20.04 -17.47 5.59
CA ARG A 110 -20.22 -18.36 4.43
C ARG A 110 -19.00 -19.19 4.10
N GLY A 111 -17.82 -18.64 4.35
CA GLY A 111 -16.55 -19.31 4.14
C GLY A 111 -15.43 -18.50 4.74
N SER A 112 -14.32 -19.17 5.05
CA SER A 112 -13.11 -18.52 5.53
C SER A 112 -11.92 -19.28 4.98
N GLU A 113 -10.87 -18.55 4.59
CA GLU A 113 -9.60 -19.17 4.24
C GLU A 113 -9.09 -20.02 5.40
N SER A 114 -8.57 -21.22 5.10
CA SER A 114 -7.96 -22.06 6.11
C SER A 114 -6.64 -21.42 6.57
N ALA A 115 -6.60 -20.89 7.78
CA ALA A 115 -5.35 -20.48 8.42
C ALA A 115 -5.04 -21.30 9.67
N THR A 116 -3.76 -21.43 9.97
CA THR A 116 -3.25 -21.89 11.27
C THR A 116 -3.79 -20.99 12.38
N ASP A 117 -4.51 -21.61 13.34
CA ASP A 117 -5.01 -21.07 14.62
C ASP A 117 -4.92 -19.53 14.82
N PRO A 118 -5.96 -18.77 14.40
CA PRO A 118 -6.04 -17.30 14.53
C PRO A 118 -5.88 -16.82 15.98
N GLN A 119 -6.14 -17.68 16.98
CA GLN A 119 -6.07 -17.31 18.39
C GLN A 119 -4.63 -17.00 18.89
N ARG A 120 -3.60 -17.30 18.08
CA ARG A 120 -2.20 -16.98 18.40
C ARG A 120 -1.80 -15.55 18.06
N LEU A 121 -2.54 -14.89 17.18
CA LEU A 121 -2.22 -13.55 16.74
C LEU A 121 -3.03 -12.52 17.55
N ARG A 122 -2.39 -11.41 17.88
CA ARG A 122 -3.05 -10.29 18.55
C ARG A 122 -2.81 -9.03 17.71
N CYS A 123 -3.87 -8.47 17.14
CA CYS A 123 -3.90 -7.08 16.67
C CYS A 123 -4.27 -6.24 17.88
N LEU A 124 -3.28 -5.88 18.69
CA LEU A 124 -3.50 -5.11 19.92
C LEU A 124 -2.46 -4.01 20.01
N GLY A 125 -2.94 -2.82 20.36
CA GLY A 125 -2.08 -1.83 20.98
C GLY A 125 -1.33 -2.46 22.15
N LEU A 126 0.01 -2.36 22.08
CA LEU A 126 0.96 -2.38 23.19
C LEU A 126 0.91 -3.63 24.08
N ILE A 127 1.78 -4.60 23.77
CA ILE A 127 2.96 -4.98 24.58
C ILE A 127 3.73 -5.99 23.73
N CYS A 128 4.85 -5.55 23.17
CA CYS A 128 5.82 -6.44 22.55
C CYS A 128 7.19 -6.16 23.17
N THR A 129 7.89 -7.20 23.63
CA THR A 129 9.22 -7.10 24.23
C THR A 129 10.34 -7.28 23.20
N SER A 130 10.01 -7.24 21.90
CA SER A 130 11.00 -7.45 20.85
C SER A 130 11.60 -6.14 20.38
N THR A 131 12.88 -6.19 20.02
CA THR A 131 13.63 -5.06 19.47
C THR A 131 13.70 -5.09 17.94
N ALA A 132 13.09 -6.10 17.31
CA ALA A 132 13.13 -6.31 15.86
C ALA A 132 11.76 -6.03 15.24
N THR A 133 11.71 -5.07 14.32
CA THR A 133 10.51 -4.69 13.58
C THR A 133 10.69 -4.95 12.10
N ALA A 134 9.65 -5.51 11.46
CA ALA A 134 9.47 -5.53 10.03
C ALA A 134 8.46 -4.45 9.64
N LEU A 135 8.88 -3.47 8.85
CA LEU A 135 8.07 -2.36 8.40
C LEU A 135 7.87 -2.44 6.87
N MET A 136 6.62 -2.35 6.44
CA MET A 136 6.25 -2.42 5.03
C MET A 136 5.42 -1.19 4.64
N ALA A 137 5.64 -0.68 3.43
CA ALA A 137 4.77 0.29 2.78
C ALA A 137 4.76 0.08 1.27
N SER A 138 3.77 0.66 0.61
CA SER A 138 3.60 0.69 -0.84
C SER A 138 3.17 2.08 -1.25
N LEU A 139 3.39 2.45 -2.51
CA LEU A 139 2.87 3.71 -3.09
C LEU A 139 1.41 3.56 -3.53
N SER A 140 0.67 2.72 -2.82
CA SER A 140 -0.75 2.42 -2.98
C SER A 140 -1.23 1.96 -1.60
N ALA A 141 -2.51 2.19 -1.28
CA ALA A 141 -3.04 1.77 0.01
C ALA A 141 -2.79 0.27 0.24
N ILE A 142 -2.24 -0.06 1.41
CA ILE A 142 -2.08 -1.44 1.84
C ILE A 142 -3.16 -1.71 2.87
N PRO A 143 -4.17 -2.55 2.56
CA PRO A 143 -5.16 -2.90 3.57
C PRO A 143 -4.49 -3.65 4.73
N PRO A 144 -4.96 -3.45 5.98
CA PRO A 144 -4.50 -4.21 7.13
C PRO A 144 -5.11 -5.63 7.13
N SER A 145 -4.90 -6.37 6.04
CA SER A 145 -5.45 -7.71 5.81
C SER A 145 -4.51 -8.82 6.30
N PHE A 146 -5.05 -10.03 6.33
CA PHE A 146 -4.32 -11.23 6.71
C PHE A 146 -3.28 -11.58 5.66
N SER A 147 -2.12 -12.06 6.10
CA SER A 147 -1.14 -12.63 5.19
C SER A 147 -0.33 -13.72 5.89
N THR A 148 -0.37 -14.93 5.33
CA THR A 148 0.43 -16.07 5.79
C THR A 148 1.93 -15.80 5.68
N THR A 149 2.34 -14.93 4.75
CA THR A 149 3.75 -14.55 4.52
C THR A 149 4.39 -13.89 5.74
N ARG A 150 3.59 -13.29 6.64
CA ARG A 150 4.07 -12.57 7.82
C ARG A 150 4.19 -13.47 9.05
N LEU A 151 3.52 -14.62 9.09
CA LEU A 151 3.48 -15.52 10.25
C LEU A 151 4.86 -15.95 10.71
N SER A 152 5.74 -16.27 9.75
CA SER A 152 7.13 -16.68 10.01
C SER A 152 7.92 -15.61 10.78
N LEU A 153 7.66 -14.32 10.51
CA LEU A 153 8.28 -13.20 11.23
C LEU A 153 7.70 -13.08 12.65
N LEU A 154 6.37 -13.14 12.76
CA LEU A 154 5.66 -13.05 14.04
C LEU A 154 6.06 -14.20 15.00
N ASP A 155 6.16 -15.43 14.49
CA ASP A 155 6.61 -16.62 15.25
C ASP A 155 8.06 -16.48 15.74
N ARG A 156 8.87 -15.64 15.08
CA ARG A 156 10.25 -15.33 15.47
C ARG A 156 10.34 -14.08 16.35
N GLY A 157 9.21 -13.54 16.78
CA GLY A 157 9.12 -12.41 17.69
C GLY A 157 9.27 -11.05 17.00
N PHE A 158 9.15 -10.95 15.68
CA PHE A 158 9.10 -9.64 15.03
C PHE A 158 7.77 -8.94 15.32
N ILE A 159 7.83 -7.61 15.44
CA ILE A 159 6.65 -6.76 15.23
C ILE A 159 6.50 -6.56 13.72
N PHE A 160 5.29 -6.67 13.21
CA PHE A 160 4.98 -6.32 11.83
C PHE A 160 4.15 -5.04 11.80
N ALA A 161 4.60 -4.06 11.04
CA ALA A 161 3.94 -2.76 10.89
C ALA A 161 3.74 -2.41 9.41
N ILE A 162 2.63 -1.72 9.14
CA ILE A 162 2.31 -1.13 7.84
C ILE A 162 2.34 0.39 8.02
N ALA A 163 3.13 1.09 7.22
CA ALA A 163 3.09 2.55 7.16
C ALA A 163 2.19 3.00 5.99
N HIS A 164 1.06 3.62 6.33
CA HIS A 164 0.09 4.18 5.38
C HIS A 164 0.55 5.58 4.91
N ILE A 165 1.63 5.62 4.13
CA ILE A 165 2.32 6.84 3.70
C ILE A 165 1.57 7.58 2.59
N ARG A 166 1.81 8.90 2.46
CA ARG A 166 1.31 9.69 1.31
C ARG A 166 1.79 9.08 -0.01
N GLY A 167 0.96 9.22 -1.04
CA GLY A 167 1.11 8.49 -2.31
C GLY A 167 0.26 7.22 -2.38
N GLY A 168 -0.22 6.70 -1.24
CA GLY A 168 -1.40 5.83 -1.19
C GLY A 168 -2.71 6.63 -1.19
N ASP A 169 -3.85 5.94 -1.16
CA ASP A 169 -5.20 6.54 -1.04
C ASP A 169 -5.90 6.16 0.28
N ASP A 170 -5.12 5.85 1.33
CA ASP A 170 -5.61 5.43 2.65
C ASP A 170 -6.48 6.52 3.30
N LEU A 171 -6.08 7.79 3.22
CA LEU A 171 -6.92 8.92 3.65
C LEU A 171 -7.70 9.55 2.48
N GLY A 172 -7.78 8.88 1.34
CA GLY A 172 -8.47 9.34 0.14
C GLY A 172 -7.56 10.00 -0.90
N TYR A 173 -8.16 10.52 -1.97
CA TYR A 173 -7.42 10.97 -3.15
C TYR A 173 -6.44 12.11 -2.87
N HIS A 174 -6.76 12.99 -1.92
CA HIS A 174 -5.85 14.06 -1.51
C HIS A 174 -4.55 13.53 -0.87
N TRP A 175 -4.60 12.36 -0.22
CA TRP A 175 -3.42 11.67 0.34
C TRP A 175 -2.48 11.16 -0.75
N TYR A 176 -3.06 10.69 -1.85
CA TYR A 176 -2.34 10.27 -3.06
C TYR A 176 -1.69 11.47 -3.75
N GLU A 177 -2.45 12.56 -3.97
CA GLU A 177 -1.92 13.79 -4.57
C GLU A 177 -0.81 14.44 -3.71
N ALA A 178 -0.87 14.27 -2.40
CA ALA A 178 0.16 14.77 -1.48
C ALA A 178 1.48 13.98 -1.52
N GLY A 179 1.54 12.85 -2.22
CA GLY A 179 2.74 12.01 -2.33
C GLY A 179 3.29 11.87 -3.74
N LYS A 180 2.79 12.60 -4.74
CA LYS A 180 3.22 12.50 -6.16
C LYS A 180 3.86 13.79 -6.69
N LEU A 181 4.45 13.71 -7.88
CA LEU A 181 5.07 14.85 -8.58
C LEU A 181 6.05 15.63 -7.67
N ASP A 182 5.93 16.95 -7.60
CA ASP A 182 6.75 17.86 -6.79
C ASP A 182 6.67 17.61 -5.27
N ARG A 183 5.68 16.82 -4.83
CA ARG A 183 5.47 16.41 -3.45
C ARG A 183 5.97 15.00 -3.15
N ARG A 184 6.64 14.34 -4.09
CA ARG A 184 7.07 12.93 -3.95
C ARG A 184 7.87 12.67 -2.69
N THR A 185 8.70 13.60 -2.25
CA THR A 185 9.52 13.46 -1.04
C THR A 185 8.72 13.25 0.25
N ASN A 186 7.45 13.68 0.29
CA ASN A 186 6.54 13.39 1.40
C ASN A 186 6.41 11.88 1.63
N THR A 187 6.35 11.08 0.57
CA THR A 187 6.28 9.61 0.63
C THR A 187 7.44 9.03 1.44
N PHE A 188 8.67 9.49 1.17
CA PHE A 188 9.88 8.98 1.82
C PHE A 188 9.99 9.49 3.25
N ASN A 189 9.65 10.77 3.47
CA ASN A 189 9.62 11.38 4.80
C ASN A 189 8.62 10.67 5.71
N ASP A 190 7.40 10.41 5.25
CA ASP A 190 6.38 9.70 6.04
C ASP A 190 6.86 8.32 6.48
N PHE A 191 7.58 7.60 5.61
CA PHE A 191 8.08 6.28 5.93
C PHE A 191 9.22 6.32 6.97
N VAL A 192 10.13 7.28 6.83
CA VAL A 192 11.21 7.53 7.81
C VAL A 192 10.63 7.98 9.14
N ASP A 193 9.63 8.87 9.13
CA ASP A 193 8.96 9.35 10.33
C ASP A 193 8.19 8.23 11.03
N ALA A 194 7.51 7.35 10.29
CA ALA A 194 6.87 6.16 10.85
C ALA A 194 7.89 5.21 11.51
N ALA A 195 9.04 4.97 10.88
CA ALA A 195 10.11 4.16 11.47
C ALA A 195 10.65 4.81 12.77
N ARG A 196 10.89 6.13 12.76
CA ARG A 196 11.33 6.88 13.95
C ARG A 196 10.31 6.85 15.07
N TYR A 197 9.02 6.96 14.73
CA TYR A 197 7.93 6.82 15.69
C TYR A 197 7.92 5.42 16.34
N LEU A 198 8.09 4.36 15.56
CA LEU A 198 8.19 3.00 16.10
C LEU A 198 9.38 2.83 17.06
N VAL A 199 10.53 3.44 16.75
CA VAL A 199 11.68 3.46 17.67
C VAL A 199 11.34 4.22 18.95
N GLN A 200 10.73 5.40 18.84
CA GLN A 200 10.36 6.25 19.97
C GLN A 200 9.38 5.54 20.92
N GLU A 201 8.41 4.81 20.37
CA GLU A 201 7.42 4.04 21.15
C GLU A 201 7.98 2.70 21.67
N GLY A 202 9.24 2.38 21.38
CA GLY A 202 9.90 1.17 21.88
C GLY A 202 9.56 -0.11 21.11
N TYR A 203 9.00 0.01 19.91
CA TYR A 203 8.73 -1.12 19.01
C TYR A 203 9.96 -1.55 18.19
N GLY A 204 11.10 -0.88 18.34
CA GLY A 204 12.34 -1.25 17.69
C GLY A 204 13.47 -0.34 18.12
N SER A 205 14.60 -0.47 17.44
CA SER A 205 15.74 0.44 17.60
C SER A 205 16.38 0.71 16.25
N GLU A 206 17.09 1.83 16.15
CA GLU A 206 17.93 2.13 14.98
C GLU A 206 18.85 0.93 14.66
N GLY A 207 19.06 0.69 13.36
CA GLY A 207 19.79 -0.46 12.84
C GLY A 207 19.10 -1.83 13.02
N HIS A 208 17.87 -1.89 13.54
CA HIS A 208 17.14 -3.14 13.80
C HIS A 208 15.74 -3.18 13.17
N ILE A 209 15.48 -2.29 12.21
CA ILE A 209 14.24 -2.29 11.43
C ILE A 209 14.52 -2.93 10.07
N ALA A 210 13.82 -4.03 9.76
CA ALA A 210 13.80 -4.61 8.44
C ALA A 210 12.71 -3.94 7.59
N ILE A 211 13.05 -3.50 6.38
CA ILE A 211 12.08 -2.87 5.47
C ILE A 211 11.92 -3.67 4.18
N ALA A 212 10.71 -3.69 3.63
CA ALA A 212 10.43 -4.36 2.37
C ALA A 212 9.48 -3.56 1.49
N GLY A 213 9.75 -3.57 0.18
CA GLY A 213 8.93 -2.90 -0.83
C GLY A 213 9.31 -3.36 -2.23
N GLY A 214 8.38 -3.26 -3.18
CA GLY A 214 8.66 -3.63 -4.57
C GLY A 214 7.99 -2.76 -5.61
N SER A 215 8.47 -2.86 -6.86
CA SER A 215 8.10 -1.93 -7.94
C SER A 215 8.39 -0.48 -7.51
N ALA A 216 7.38 0.39 -7.54
CA ALA A 216 7.43 1.74 -6.97
C ALA A 216 7.72 1.75 -5.45
N GLY A 217 7.27 0.73 -4.70
CA GLY A 217 7.69 0.52 -3.30
C GLY A 217 9.18 0.15 -3.17
N GLY A 218 9.81 -0.34 -4.24
CA GLY A 218 11.26 -0.54 -4.30
C GLY A 218 12.03 0.78 -4.49
N GLN A 219 11.43 1.77 -5.15
CA GLN A 219 11.94 3.15 -5.16
C GLN A 219 11.97 3.72 -3.74
N LEU A 220 10.87 3.55 -3.00
CA LEU A 220 10.78 3.92 -1.60
C LEU A 220 11.93 3.31 -0.80
N MET A 221 12.18 1.99 -0.94
CA MET A 221 13.30 1.34 -0.25
C MET A 221 14.64 1.99 -0.59
N GLY A 222 14.91 2.25 -1.88
CA GLY A 222 16.15 2.90 -2.29
C GLY A 222 16.31 4.33 -1.77
N ALA A 223 15.24 5.12 -1.80
CA ALA A 223 15.24 6.51 -1.36
C ALA A 223 15.47 6.63 0.16
N VAL A 224 14.76 5.83 0.97
CA VAL A 224 14.85 5.91 2.44
C VAL A 224 16.16 5.35 2.97
N VAL A 225 16.78 4.41 2.25
CA VAL A 225 18.13 3.91 2.55
C VAL A 225 19.20 4.98 2.28
N ASN A 226 19.02 5.81 1.25
CA ASN A 226 19.89 6.98 1.02
C ASN A 226 19.67 8.10 2.05
N GLN A 227 18.41 8.28 2.48
CA GLN A 227 18.00 9.34 3.40
C GLN A 227 18.39 9.08 4.86
N ALA A 228 18.17 7.86 5.36
CA ALA A 228 18.32 7.50 6.76
C ALA A 228 18.89 6.06 6.94
N PRO A 229 20.10 5.76 6.42
CA PRO A 229 20.69 4.42 6.45
C PRO A 229 20.83 3.85 7.86
N GLU A 230 20.95 4.70 8.88
CA GLU A 230 21.09 4.33 10.29
C GLU A 230 19.86 3.62 10.88
N LEU A 231 18.68 3.80 10.29
CA LEU A 231 17.44 3.20 10.81
C LEU A 231 17.34 1.71 10.50
N TRP A 232 17.97 1.26 9.42
CA TRP A 232 17.65 -0.02 8.79
C TRP A 232 18.65 -1.11 9.19
N GLY A 233 18.13 -2.27 9.59
CA GLY A 233 18.92 -3.48 9.85
C GLY A 233 19.00 -4.43 8.65
N ALA A 234 17.99 -4.38 7.77
CA ALA A 234 17.94 -5.14 6.53
C ALA A 234 16.93 -4.52 5.55
N VAL A 235 17.16 -4.68 4.26
CA VAL A 235 16.29 -4.14 3.21
C VAL A 235 15.98 -5.24 2.19
N ALA A 236 14.70 -5.44 1.87
CA ALA A 236 14.25 -6.30 0.78
C ALA A 236 13.58 -5.44 -0.30
N ALA A 237 14.31 -5.22 -1.41
CA ALA A 237 13.86 -4.40 -2.53
C ALA A 237 13.51 -5.30 -3.74
N HIS A 238 12.21 -5.48 -3.98
CA HIS A 238 11.72 -6.41 -5.00
C HIS A 238 11.40 -5.70 -6.32
N VAL A 239 12.03 -6.11 -7.43
CA VAL A 239 11.90 -5.47 -8.76
C VAL A 239 11.89 -3.93 -8.65
N PRO A 240 12.91 -3.31 -8.04
CA PRO A 240 12.78 -1.95 -7.54
C PRO A 240 13.03 -0.91 -8.64
N PHE A 241 12.14 0.09 -8.73
CA PHE A 241 12.29 1.26 -9.61
C PHE A 241 13.31 2.24 -9.02
N VAL A 242 14.60 2.06 -9.36
CA VAL A 242 15.71 2.75 -8.68
C VAL A 242 16.49 3.70 -9.58
N ASP A 243 16.39 3.56 -10.90
CA ASP A 243 17.05 4.42 -11.89
C ASP A 243 16.06 5.49 -12.40
N ALA A 244 15.32 6.09 -11.45
CA ALA A 244 14.09 6.83 -11.74
C ALA A 244 14.30 7.98 -12.73
N LEU A 245 15.38 8.75 -12.60
CA LEU A 245 15.67 9.86 -13.51
C LEU A 245 15.94 9.38 -14.93
N ASN A 246 16.81 8.38 -15.10
CA ASN A 246 17.17 7.91 -16.43
C ASN A 246 16.00 7.18 -17.11
N THR A 247 15.21 6.41 -16.36
CA THR A 247 14.00 5.77 -16.88
C THR A 247 12.96 6.81 -17.31
N MET A 248 12.75 7.88 -16.53
CA MET A 248 11.78 8.94 -16.87
C MET A 248 12.25 9.86 -18.03
N LEU A 249 13.55 9.84 -18.36
CA LEU A 249 14.14 10.53 -19.52
C LEU A 249 14.05 9.72 -20.82
N ASP A 250 13.64 8.45 -20.78
CA ASP A 250 13.53 7.57 -21.94
C ASP A 250 12.06 7.33 -22.31
N ASP A 251 11.55 8.13 -23.26
CA ASP A 251 10.18 8.04 -23.77
C ASP A 251 9.93 6.82 -24.68
N THR A 252 10.96 6.03 -24.97
CA THR A 252 10.84 4.78 -25.74
C THR A 252 10.43 3.60 -24.87
N LEU A 253 10.54 3.73 -23.54
CA LEU A 253 10.09 2.72 -22.59
C LEU A 253 8.55 2.74 -22.46
N PRO A 254 7.88 1.57 -22.42
CA PRO A 254 6.44 1.48 -22.57
C PRO A 254 5.64 2.17 -21.46
N LEU A 255 6.18 2.21 -20.24
CA LEU A 255 5.49 2.84 -19.10
C LEU A 255 5.86 4.31 -18.91
N THR A 256 7.04 4.76 -19.35
CA THR A 256 7.54 6.11 -19.03
C THR A 256 6.56 7.22 -19.39
N PRO A 257 6.05 7.33 -20.63
CA PRO A 257 5.10 8.40 -20.97
C PRO A 257 3.79 8.32 -20.18
N ILE A 258 3.35 7.11 -19.82
CA ILE A 258 2.12 6.85 -19.08
C ILE A 258 2.28 7.24 -17.60
N GLU A 259 3.51 7.16 -17.08
CA GLU A 259 3.82 7.45 -15.68
C GLU A 259 4.29 8.88 -15.42
N TRP A 260 4.52 9.72 -16.44
CA TRP A 260 4.80 11.15 -16.21
C TRP A 260 3.76 11.89 -15.36
N PRO A 261 2.44 11.62 -15.45
CA PRO A 261 1.47 12.19 -14.52
C PRO A 261 1.71 11.80 -13.05
N GLU A 262 2.50 10.77 -12.77
CA GLU A 262 2.84 10.28 -11.43
C GLU A 262 4.17 10.84 -10.90
N TRP A 263 5.19 10.90 -11.76
CA TRP A 263 6.56 11.25 -11.38
C TRP A 263 7.01 12.65 -11.83
N GLY A 264 6.43 13.16 -12.91
CA GLY A 264 6.87 14.35 -13.64
C GLY A 264 7.52 13.97 -14.98
N ASN A 265 7.52 14.90 -15.94
CA ASN A 265 8.19 14.72 -17.23
C ASN A 265 9.53 15.49 -17.25
N PRO A 266 10.68 14.82 -17.00
CA PRO A 266 11.98 15.49 -16.95
C PRO A 266 12.54 15.87 -18.33
N ILE A 267 11.91 15.44 -19.42
CA ILE A 267 12.31 15.82 -20.80
C ILE A 267 11.85 17.25 -21.09
N GLU A 268 10.64 17.59 -20.68
CA GLU A 268 9.99 18.87 -20.99
C GLU A 268 10.09 19.89 -19.85
N ASP A 269 10.26 19.43 -18.61
CA ASP A 269 10.24 20.26 -17.42
C ASP A 269 11.52 20.10 -16.58
N LYS A 270 12.25 21.22 -16.43
CA LYS A 270 13.47 21.27 -15.62
C LYS A 270 13.19 21.10 -14.13
N ASP A 271 12.07 21.60 -13.61
CA ASP A 271 11.74 21.47 -12.20
C ASP A 271 11.38 20.01 -11.89
N ALA A 272 10.69 19.32 -12.82
CA ALA A 272 10.49 17.88 -12.74
C ALA A 272 11.82 17.11 -12.78
N PHE A 273 12.76 17.48 -13.66
CA PHE A 273 14.10 16.89 -13.70
C PHE A 273 14.82 17.02 -12.35
N ASP A 274 14.89 18.25 -11.79
CA ASP A 274 15.57 18.51 -10.53
C ASP A 274 14.87 17.79 -9.36
N CYS A 275 13.54 17.74 -9.37
CA CYS A 275 12.75 17.02 -8.39
C CYS A 275 13.05 15.51 -8.42
N ILE A 276 12.90 14.85 -9.58
CA ILE A 276 13.17 13.41 -9.74
C ILE A 276 14.61 13.09 -9.36
N ARG A 277 15.58 13.89 -9.83
CA ARG A 277 16.99 13.72 -9.49
C ARG A 277 17.23 13.78 -7.98
N SER A 278 16.52 14.63 -7.24
CA SER A 278 16.73 14.83 -5.80
C SER A 278 16.44 13.58 -4.96
N TYR A 279 15.60 12.67 -5.46
CA TYR A 279 15.22 11.44 -4.73
C TYR A 279 15.51 10.14 -5.48
N SER A 280 15.86 10.20 -6.77
CA SER A 280 16.21 9.02 -7.58
C SER A 280 17.25 8.17 -6.86
N PRO A 281 16.92 6.92 -6.46
CA PRO A 281 17.80 6.14 -5.60
C PRO A 281 19.21 5.95 -6.16
N TYR A 282 19.31 5.69 -7.47
CA TYR A 282 20.60 5.50 -8.15
C TYR A 282 21.44 6.79 -8.17
N ASP A 283 20.82 7.94 -8.46
CA ASP A 283 21.53 9.22 -8.58
C ASP A 283 21.95 9.82 -7.22
N GLN A 284 21.34 9.36 -6.13
CA GLN A 284 21.60 9.82 -4.75
C GLN A 284 22.56 8.90 -3.96
N LEU A 285 23.15 7.89 -4.60
CA LEU A 285 24.17 7.04 -3.98
C LEU A 285 25.41 7.87 -3.58
N MET A 286 25.92 7.62 -2.38
CA MET A 286 27.16 8.24 -1.89
C MET A 286 28.10 7.16 -1.31
N PRO A 287 29.42 7.42 -1.24
CA PRO A 287 30.34 6.56 -0.51
C PRO A 287 30.04 6.60 1.01
N ARG A 288 29.33 5.59 1.51
CA ARG A 288 28.96 5.41 2.93
C ARG A 288 28.64 3.94 3.22
N ASP A 289 28.51 3.62 4.50
CA ASP A 289 27.97 2.33 4.92
C ASP A 289 26.46 2.29 4.73
N TYR A 290 25.95 1.13 4.33
CA TYR A 290 24.53 0.88 4.09
C TYR A 290 24.14 -0.46 4.72
N PRO A 291 22.85 -0.66 5.07
CA PRO A 291 22.36 -1.93 5.58
C PRO A 291 22.55 -3.06 4.56
N PRO A 292 22.53 -4.34 4.98
CA PRO A 292 22.38 -5.46 4.06
C PRO A 292 21.11 -5.30 3.20
N ILE A 293 21.26 -5.43 1.87
CA ILE A 293 20.15 -5.27 0.91
C ILE A 293 20.02 -6.55 0.09
N LEU A 294 18.84 -7.15 0.14
CA LEU A 294 18.39 -8.15 -0.83
C LEU A 294 17.64 -7.44 -1.94
N VAL A 295 18.15 -7.51 -3.16
CA VAL A 295 17.46 -7.05 -4.36
C VAL A 295 17.00 -8.25 -5.18
N THR A 296 15.76 -8.27 -5.61
CA THR A 296 15.27 -9.27 -6.58
C THR A 296 14.89 -8.59 -7.90
N ALA A 297 15.15 -9.23 -9.03
CA ALA A 297 14.77 -8.71 -10.35
C ALA A 297 14.28 -9.82 -11.29
N GLY A 298 13.47 -9.46 -12.28
CA GLY A 298 13.04 -10.38 -13.34
C GLY A 298 13.64 -9.98 -14.68
N LEU A 299 14.31 -10.90 -15.39
CA LEU A 299 14.91 -10.63 -16.70
C LEU A 299 13.88 -10.15 -17.73
N ASN A 300 12.66 -10.69 -17.62
CA ASN A 300 11.53 -10.42 -18.53
C ASN A 300 10.44 -9.56 -17.87
N ASP A 301 10.73 -8.85 -16.77
CA ASP A 301 9.73 -7.95 -16.16
C ASP A 301 9.45 -6.79 -17.12
N PRO A 302 8.20 -6.64 -17.62
CA PRO A 302 7.86 -5.62 -18.60
C PRO A 302 7.59 -4.24 -17.96
N ARG A 303 7.62 -4.16 -16.63
CA ARG A 303 7.27 -2.94 -15.87
C ARG A 303 8.51 -2.25 -15.33
N VAL A 304 9.32 -2.99 -14.57
CA VAL A 304 10.60 -2.48 -14.04
C VAL A 304 11.72 -3.25 -14.71
N THR A 305 12.47 -2.53 -15.53
CA THR A 305 13.48 -3.15 -16.38
C THR A 305 14.63 -3.71 -15.56
N TYR A 306 15.10 -4.92 -15.90
CA TYR A 306 16.09 -5.65 -15.08
C TYR A 306 17.40 -4.89 -14.87
N TRP A 307 17.74 -3.97 -15.76
CA TRP A 307 18.97 -3.19 -15.66
C TRP A 307 18.92 -2.13 -14.58
N GLU A 308 17.75 -1.68 -14.11
CA GLU A 308 17.67 -0.73 -13.00
C GLU A 308 18.30 -1.29 -11.72
N PRO A 309 17.84 -2.44 -11.18
CA PRO A 309 18.50 -3.04 -10.03
C PRO A 309 19.94 -3.44 -10.34
N ALA A 310 20.27 -3.87 -11.56
CA ALA A 310 21.63 -4.23 -11.93
C ALA A 310 22.61 -3.02 -11.94
N LYS A 311 22.17 -1.84 -12.40
CA LYS A 311 22.96 -0.60 -12.41
C LYS A 311 23.24 -0.07 -11.01
N SER A 312 22.24 -0.17 -10.12
CA SER A 312 22.42 0.20 -8.71
C SER A 312 23.56 -0.60 -8.06
N GLY A 313 23.86 -1.78 -8.61
CA GLY A 313 24.92 -2.73 -8.31
C GLY A 313 26.39 -2.28 -8.39
N ARG A 314 26.76 -1.01 -8.14
CA ARG A 314 28.17 -0.67 -7.77
C ARG A 314 28.54 -1.18 -6.36
N TYR A 315 28.02 -2.34 -6.01
CA TYR A 315 28.13 -3.04 -4.75
C TYR A 315 29.06 -4.23 -5.00
N ASP A 316 30.16 -4.32 -4.27
CA ASP A 316 31.05 -5.48 -4.38
C ASP A 316 30.27 -6.76 -4.02
N ARG A 317 30.14 -7.65 -5.02
CA ARG A 317 29.53 -9.01 -5.06
C ARG A 317 28.15 -9.11 -5.72
N LEU A 318 28.15 -9.63 -6.96
CA LEU A 318 27.02 -10.25 -7.65
C LEU A 318 26.99 -11.76 -7.33
N TYR A 319 25.84 -12.30 -6.95
CA TYR A 319 25.60 -13.75 -6.83
C TYR A 319 24.43 -14.18 -7.70
N GLU A 320 24.74 -14.96 -8.74
CA GLU A 320 23.89 -15.88 -9.53
C GLU A 320 22.60 -15.36 -10.21
N VAL A 321 22.69 -15.29 -11.54
CA VAL A 321 21.56 -15.17 -12.48
C VAL A 321 20.97 -16.58 -12.67
N ALA A 322 19.81 -16.87 -12.07
CA ALA A 322 18.98 -18.00 -12.47
C ALA A 322 17.96 -17.52 -13.51
N GLU A 323 17.69 -18.33 -14.53
CA GLU A 323 16.90 -17.98 -15.73
C GLU A 323 15.44 -17.50 -15.46
N GLU A 324 14.95 -17.51 -14.21
CA GLU A 324 13.62 -17.02 -13.84
C GLU A 324 13.59 -15.94 -12.74
N TYR A 325 14.63 -15.80 -11.90
CA TYR A 325 14.71 -14.76 -10.86
C TYR A 325 16.18 -14.41 -10.58
N ALA A 326 16.56 -13.15 -10.70
CA ALA A 326 17.86 -12.67 -10.26
C ALA A 326 17.79 -12.33 -8.77
N PHE A 327 18.62 -13.00 -7.96
CA PHE A 327 18.87 -12.61 -6.58
C PHE A 327 20.15 -11.77 -6.57
N MET A 328 20.13 -10.60 -5.98
CA MET A 328 21.34 -9.81 -5.74
C MET A 328 21.39 -9.53 -4.24
N LEU A 329 22.17 -10.33 -3.51
CA LEU A 329 22.42 -10.12 -2.09
C LEU A 329 23.68 -9.26 -1.95
N THR A 330 23.52 -8.00 -1.61
CA THR A 330 24.65 -7.07 -1.44
C THR A 330 24.94 -6.84 0.04
N SER A 331 26.20 -7.07 0.42
CA SER A 331 26.75 -6.63 1.70
C SER A 331 27.62 -5.42 1.42
N MET A 332 27.13 -4.22 1.71
CA MET A 332 27.92 -2.99 1.56
C MET A 332 28.89 -2.83 2.72
N GLY A 333 30.05 -3.45 2.60
CA GLY A 333 31.18 -3.22 3.52
C GLY A 333 32.38 -2.73 2.74
N LEU A 334 32.97 -1.62 3.17
CA LEU A 334 34.24 -1.12 2.67
C LEU A 334 35.32 -2.21 2.81
N SER A 335 35.79 -2.78 1.70
CA SER A 335 37.10 -3.44 1.67
C SER A 335 38.17 -2.37 1.49
N GLN A 336 39.11 -2.32 2.45
CA GLN A 336 40.29 -1.44 2.44
C GLN A 336 41.16 -1.59 1.19
#